data_AF-A0A8J8D8F6-F1
#
_entry.id   AF-A0A8J8D8F6-F1
#
_cell.length_a   1.000
_cell.length_b   1.000
_cell.length_c   1.000
_cell.angle_alpha   90.00
_cell.angle_beta   90.00
_cell.angle_gamma   90.00
#
_symmetry.space_group_name_H-M   'P 1'
#
loop_
_entity.id
_entity.type
_entity.pdbx_description
1 polymer ?
#
loop_
_entity_poly.entity_id
_entity_poly.type
_entity_poly.pdbx_seq_one_letter_code
_entity_poly.pdbx_strand_id
1 'polypeptide(L)'
;MWYKIVMSSTGMLIFCGIFLAWMILRKIEKHRGDARSPYPTVMLLGGLLTSLGFAWGVLGSGGMTTAVLSLILIGPAMIGYALANVGVEGITGRLMIQSVLTLLSLFLAGNYSTVAVDVAYAGPFLALLLLMNAHMMIEGGLRRHLLVLSSWLIVLFSWTRYALNDTYGILKATIVLPYVAAVLLWVGVLTVTYFKLSSNYPTLHITAQEGL
;
A
#
# COMPACT_ATOMS: atom_id res chain seq x y z
N MET A 1 -10.00 20.34 -12.60
CA MET A 1 -11.12 19.37 -12.53
C MET A 1 -10.65 17.94 -12.76
N TRP A 2 -9.98 17.63 -13.89
CA TRP A 2 -9.49 16.28 -14.21
C TRP A 2 -8.64 15.62 -13.11
N TYR A 3 -7.70 16.36 -12.51
CA TYR A 3 -6.83 15.83 -11.45
C TYR A 3 -7.60 15.31 -10.22
N LYS A 4 -8.65 16.02 -9.81
CA LYS A 4 -9.50 15.61 -8.67
C LYS A 4 -10.26 14.32 -8.99
N ILE A 5 -10.75 14.18 -10.22
CA ILE A 5 -11.45 12.97 -10.69
C ILE A 5 -10.49 11.77 -10.70
N VAL A 6 -9.29 11.95 -11.26
CA VAL A 6 -8.27 10.90 -11.28
C VAL A 6 -7.91 10.47 -9.85
N MET A 7 -7.59 11.41 -8.97
CA MET A 7 -7.24 11.11 -7.57
C MET A 7 -8.38 10.43 -6.81
N SER A 8 -9.63 10.86 -7.02
CA SER A 8 -10.81 10.21 -6.41
C SER A 8 -10.99 8.77 -6.92
N SER A 9 -10.84 8.54 -8.22
CA SER A 9 -10.96 7.21 -8.82
C SER A 9 -9.86 6.25 -8.34
N THR A 10 -8.62 6.73 -8.22
CA THR A 10 -7.51 5.94 -7.67
C THR A 10 -7.71 5.66 -6.18
N GLY A 11 -8.31 6.58 -5.43
CA GLY A 11 -8.67 6.34 -4.03
C GLY A 11 -9.64 5.17 -3.88
N MET A 12 -10.71 5.14 -4.68
CA MET A 12 -11.64 4.00 -4.74
C MET A 12 -10.95 2.69 -5.12
N LEU A 13 -10.04 2.72 -6.09
CA LEU A 13 -9.25 1.55 -6.48
C LEU A 13 -8.35 1.06 -5.34
N ILE A 14 -7.75 1.96 -4.58
CA ILE A 14 -6.93 1.58 -3.41
C ILE A 14 -7.79 0.92 -2.34
N PHE A 15 -8.98 1.44 -2.04
CA PHE A 15 -9.92 0.78 -1.13
C PHE A 15 -10.28 -0.63 -1.62
N CYS A 16 -10.56 -0.78 -2.92
CA CYS A 16 -10.80 -2.09 -3.53
C CYS A 16 -9.58 -3.02 -3.37
N GLY A 17 -8.36 -2.51 -3.59
CA GLY A 17 -7.12 -3.26 -3.39
C GLY A 17 -6.90 -3.71 -1.95
N ILE A 18 -7.17 -2.84 -0.97
CA ILE A 18 -7.10 -3.19 0.47
C ILE A 18 -8.12 -4.29 0.80
N PHE A 19 -9.34 -4.20 0.27
CA PHE A 19 -10.37 -5.21 0.48
C PHE A 19 -10.00 -6.55 -0.17
N LEU A 20 -9.49 -6.53 -1.41
CA LEU A 20 -9.00 -7.73 -2.08
C LEU A 20 -7.83 -8.38 -1.34
N ALA A 21 -6.87 -7.57 -0.86
CA ALA A 21 -5.76 -8.03 -0.04
C ALA A 21 -6.24 -8.76 1.22
N TRP A 22 -7.21 -8.18 1.92
CA TRP A 22 -7.84 -8.81 3.07
C TRP A 22 -8.53 -10.13 2.71
N MET A 23 -9.31 -10.15 1.62
CA MET A 23 -9.99 -11.37 1.19
C MET A 23 -9.01 -12.48 0.83
N ILE A 24 -7.92 -12.17 0.12
CA ILE A 24 -6.86 -13.11 -0.23
C ILE A 24 -6.23 -13.68 1.04
N LEU A 25 -5.80 -12.82 1.96
CA LEU A 25 -5.13 -13.24 3.19
C LEU A 25 -6.06 -14.08 4.08
N ARG A 26 -7.30 -13.65 4.28
CA ARG A 26 -8.33 -14.40 5.01
C ARG A 26 -8.56 -15.77 4.40
N LYS A 27 -8.56 -15.87 3.06
CA LYS A 27 -8.72 -17.14 2.36
C LYS A 27 -7.50 -18.04 2.60
N ILE A 28 -6.29 -17.51 2.52
CA ILE A 28 -5.04 -18.25 2.78
C ILE A 28 -5.02 -18.81 4.21
N GLU A 29 -5.34 -18.00 5.22
CA GLU A 29 -5.35 -18.46 6.62
C GLU A 29 -6.43 -19.50 6.92
N LYS A 30 -7.63 -19.34 6.32
CA LYS A 30 -8.68 -20.37 6.42
C LYS A 30 -8.20 -21.72 5.90
N HIS A 31 -7.33 -21.75 4.88
CA HIS A 31 -6.74 -22.98 4.36
C HIS A 31 -5.59 -23.51 5.23
N ARG A 32 -4.86 -22.63 5.93
CA ARG A 32 -3.80 -23.02 6.87
C ARG A 32 -4.31 -23.67 8.16
N GLY A 33 -5.64 -23.82 8.30
CA GLY A 33 -6.29 -24.36 9.50
C GLY A 33 -6.46 -23.33 10.63
N ASP A 34 -5.96 -22.10 10.44
CA ASP A 34 -5.93 -21.06 11.46
C ASP A 34 -7.05 -20.04 11.25
N ALA A 35 -8.28 -20.53 11.12
CA ALA A 35 -9.45 -19.74 10.74
C ALA A 35 -9.87 -18.66 11.76
N ARG A 36 -9.24 -18.62 12.95
CA ARG A 36 -9.45 -17.62 14.00
C ARG A 36 -8.31 -16.60 14.11
N SER A 37 -7.30 -16.66 13.24
CA SER A 37 -6.21 -15.71 13.26
C SER A 37 -6.74 -14.25 13.08
N PRO A 38 -6.36 -13.32 13.97
CA PRO A 38 -6.77 -11.93 13.87
C PRO A 38 -6.00 -11.15 12.79
N TYR A 39 -4.91 -11.71 12.24
CA TYR A 39 -3.95 -10.96 11.42
C TYR A 39 -4.51 -10.38 10.11
N PRO A 40 -5.43 -11.02 9.36
CA PRO A 40 -6.04 -10.40 8.19
C PRO A 40 -6.89 -9.21 8.61
N THR A 41 -7.63 -9.35 9.69
CA THR A 41 -8.48 -8.28 10.24
C THR A 41 -7.62 -7.11 10.71
N VAL A 42 -6.46 -7.35 11.33
CA VAL A 42 -5.50 -6.31 11.73
C VAL A 42 -4.90 -5.61 10.50
N MET A 43 -4.58 -6.34 9.44
CA MET A 43 -4.07 -5.76 8.18
C MET A 43 -5.13 -4.89 7.48
N LEU A 44 -6.39 -5.34 7.46
CA LEU A 44 -7.51 -4.55 6.95
C LEU A 44 -7.76 -3.30 7.80
N LEU A 45 -7.74 -3.44 9.13
CA LEU A 45 -7.92 -2.34 10.06
C LEU A 45 -6.78 -1.31 9.92
N GLY A 46 -5.54 -1.75 9.69
CA GLY A 46 -4.40 -0.91 9.34
C GLY A 46 -4.59 -0.14 8.04
N GLY A 47 -5.02 -0.83 6.97
CA GLY A 47 -5.34 -0.19 5.69
C GLY A 47 -6.46 0.84 5.81
N LEU A 48 -7.54 0.50 6.52
CA LEU A 48 -8.68 1.39 6.75
C LEU A 48 -8.30 2.61 7.59
N LEU A 49 -7.55 2.45 8.68
CA LEU A 49 -7.12 3.58 9.52
C LEU A 49 -6.17 4.51 8.77
N THR A 50 -5.25 3.96 7.96
CA THR A 50 -4.39 4.78 7.09
C THR A 50 -5.22 5.59 6.09
N SER A 51 -6.20 4.94 5.47
CA SER A 51 -7.04 5.57 4.45
C SER A 51 -8.00 6.61 5.03
N LEU A 52 -8.63 6.33 6.17
CA LEU A 52 -9.50 7.26 6.90
C LEU A 52 -8.72 8.46 7.41
N GLY A 53 -7.55 8.23 8.01
CA GLY A 53 -6.67 9.30 8.45
C GLY A 53 -6.26 10.20 7.28
N PHE A 54 -5.90 9.60 6.15
CA PHE A 54 -5.55 10.35 4.95
C PHE A 54 -6.73 11.16 4.38
N ALA A 55 -7.90 10.54 4.23
CA ALA A 55 -9.10 11.21 3.73
C ALA A 55 -9.51 12.38 4.63
N TRP A 56 -9.48 12.19 5.96
CA TRP A 56 -9.77 13.24 6.93
C TRP A 56 -8.73 14.36 6.90
N GLY A 57 -7.45 14.02 6.74
CA GLY A 57 -6.37 15.01 6.63
C GLY A 57 -6.43 15.86 5.36
N VAL A 58 -6.97 15.32 4.27
CA VAL A 58 -7.12 16.03 2.98
C VAL A 58 -8.45 16.81 2.89
N LEU A 59 -9.53 16.32 3.51
CA LEU A 59 -10.88 16.93 3.45
C LEU A 59 -11.20 17.86 4.63
N GLY A 60 -10.49 17.73 5.76
CA GLY A 60 -10.75 18.50 6.97
C GLY A 60 -10.35 19.97 6.82
N SER A 61 -11.31 20.89 7.05
CA SER A 61 -11.08 22.34 7.01
C SER A 61 -10.24 22.89 8.16
N GLY A 62 -9.84 22.06 9.13
CA GLY A 62 -9.14 22.44 10.37
C GLY A 62 -7.63 22.16 10.40
N GLY A 63 -7.02 21.73 9.29
CA GLY A 63 -5.62 21.29 9.26
C GLY A 63 -5.41 19.89 9.85
N MET A 64 -4.20 19.35 9.70
CA MET A 64 -3.87 18.02 10.22
C MET A 64 -3.67 18.04 11.73
N THR A 65 -4.65 17.50 12.45
CA THR A 65 -4.55 17.30 13.89
C THR A 65 -3.59 16.14 14.21
N THR A 66 -3.00 16.14 15.40
CA THR A 66 -2.13 15.07 15.90
C THR A 66 -2.82 13.70 15.88
N ALA A 67 -4.13 13.65 16.12
CA ALA A 67 -4.96 12.46 16.01
C ALA A 67 -4.96 11.87 14.57
N VAL A 68 -5.08 12.73 13.55
CA VAL A 68 -5.05 12.31 12.14
C VAL A 68 -3.68 11.74 11.77
N LEU A 69 -2.60 12.38 12.21
CA LEU A 69 -1.22 11.89 11.98
C LEU A 69 -0.98 10.54 12.65
N SER A 70 -1.44 10.37 13.89
CA SER A 70 -1.31 9.09 14.59
C SER A 70 -2.07 7.98 13.87
N LEU A 71 -3.28 8.23 13.35
CA LEU A 71 -4.04 7.25 12.57
C LEU A 71 -3.25 6.79 11.33
N ILE A 72 -2.64 7.74 10.63
CA ILE A 72 -1.88 7.50 9.40
C ILE A 72 -0.60 6.71 9.66
N LEU A 73 0.04 6.88 10.82
CA LEU A 73 1.26 6.17 11.21
C LEU A 73 0.98 4.79 11.84
N ILE A 74 -0.11 4.66 12.59
CA ILE A 74 -0.53 3.39 13.21
C ILE A 74 -0.89 2.37 12.14
N GLY A 75 -1.47 2.80 11.02
CA GLY A 75 -1.91 1.91 9.94
C GLY A 75 -0.78 1.05 9.32
N PRO A 76 0.32 1.65 8.80
CA PRO A 76 1.51 0.92 8.36
C PRO A 76 2.10 0.03 9.45
N ALA A 77 2.13 0.49 10.70
CA ALA A 77 2.65 -0.30 11.82
C ALA A 77 1.83 -1.57 12.07
N MET A 78 0.49 -1.48 12.01
CA MET A 78 -0.39 -2.64 12.13
C MET A 78 -0.28 -3.60 10.94
N ILE A 79 -0.14 -3.08 9.71
CA ILE A 79 0.12 -3.90 8.53
C ILE A 79 1.45 -4.65 8.71
N GLY A 80 2.51 -3.96 9.11
CA GLY A 80 3.81 -4.56 9.37
C GLY A 80 3.76 -5.64 10.46
N TYR A 81 3.04 -5.37 11.57
CA TYR A 81 2.85 -6.32 12.67
C TYR A 81 2.07 -7.56 12.22
N ALA A 82 0.98 -7.40 11.47
CA ALA A 82 0.22 -8.51 10.93
C ALA A 82 1.08 -9.38 10.00
N LEU A 83 1.90 -8.76 9.15
CA LEU A 83 2.79 -9.47 8.22
C LEU A 83 3.89 -10.22 8.94
N ALA A 84 4.52 -9.63 9.96
CA ALA A 84 5.56 -10.28 10.74
C ALA A 84 5.06 -11.57 11.41
N ASN A 85 3.82 -11.58 11.90
CA ASN A 85 3.25 -12.74 12.59
C ASN A 85 2.66 -13.81 11.65
N VAL A 86 2.33 -13.47 10.41
CA VAL A 86 1.84 -14.44 9.41
C VAL A 86 2.97 -15.36 8.87
N GLY A 87 4.23 -15.12 9.27
CA GLY A 87 5.38 -15.90 8.82
C GLY A 87 5.88 -15.47 7.44
N VAL A 88 5.73 -14.19 7.13
CA VAL A 88 6.29 -13.55 5.95
C VAL A 88 7.81 -13.45 6.16
N GLU A 89 8.55 -14.51 5.79
CA GLU A 89 10.00 -14.63 6.00
C GLU A 89 10.77 -13.47 5.36
N GLY A 90 11.29 -12.60 6.23
CA GLY A 90 12.24 -11.56 5.87
C GLY A 90 11.59 -10.34 5.23
N ILE A 91 11.66 -9.22 5.96
CA ILE A 91 11.63 -7.88 5.37
C ILE A 91 12.66 -7.89 4.24
N THR A 92 12.19 -7.94 2.99
CA THR A 92 13.08 -7.99 1.84
C THR A 92 13.91 -6.71 1.87
N GLY A 93 15.25 -6.78 1.72
CA GLY A 93 16.11 -5.57 1.76
C GLY A 93 15.61 -4.45 0.82
N ARG A 94 14.92 -4.82 -0.26
CA ARG A 94 14.17 -3.91 -1.13
C ARG A 94 13.13 -3.06 -0.39
N LEU A 95 12.29 -3.64 0.47
CA LEU A 95 11.27 -2.91 1.24
C LEU A 95 11.93 -1.89 2.19
N MET A 96 13.04 -2.23 2.83
CA MET A 96 13.83 -1.26 3.61
C MET A 96 14.30 -0.11 2.72
N ILE A 97 14.92 -0.40 1.58
CA ILE A 97 15.39 0.62 0.64
C ILE A 97 14.22 1.50 0.18
N GLN A 98 13.08 0.92 -0.21
CA GLN A 98 11.90 1.67 -0.65
C GLN A 98 11.30 2.53 0.47
N SER A 99 11.30 2.03 1.70
CA SER A 99 10.82 2.78 2.87
C SER A 99 11.74 3.96 3.18
N VAL A 100 13.05 3.74 3.19
CA VAL A 100 14.06 4.80 3.36
C VAL A 100 13.96 5.82 2.24
N LEU A 101 13.88 5.41 0.97
CA LEU A 101 13.71 6.33 -0.16
C LEU A 101 12.40 7.12 -0.07
N THR A 102 11.31 6.51 0.39
CA THR A 102 10.04 7.21 0.57
C THR A 102 10.11 8.23 1.71
N LEU A 103 10.78 7.90 2.81
CA LEU A 103 11.04 8.85 3.90
C LEU A 103 12.02 9.96 3.48
N LEU A 104 13.05 9.62 2.70
CA LEU A 104 14.01 10.59 2.15
C LEU A 104 13.34 11.59 1.21
N SER A 105 12.29 11.17 0.49
CA SER A 105 11.50 12.09 -0.33
C SER A 105 10.91 13.25 0.48
N LEU A 106 10.73 13.11 1.80
CA LEU A 106 10.22 14.18 2.67
C LEU A 106 11.20 15.35 2.81
N PHE A 107 12.51 15.11 2.67
CA PHE A 107 13.50 16.20 2.72
C PHE A 107 13.42 17.12 1.49
N LEU A 108 12.93 16.63 0.35
CA LEU A 108 12.67 17.43 -0.85
C LEU A 108 11.40 18.29 -0.72
N ALA A 109 10.56 18.04 0.29
CA ALA A 109 9.36 18.83 0.58
C ALA A 109 9.66 20.21 1.17
N GLY A 110 10.93 20.58 1.30
CA GLY A 110 11.49 21.67 2.11
C GLY A 110 11.06 23.12 1.77
N ASN A 111 9.82 23.36 1.33
CA ASN A 111 9.31 24.70 1.09
C ASN A 111 7.88 24.99 1.56
N TYR A 112 7.25 24.14 2.39
CA TYR A 112 5.93 24.46 2.95
C TYR A 112 5.86 24.18 4.46
N SER A 113 5.31 25.16 5.19
CA SER A 113 5.23 25.36 6.64
C SER A 113 4.58 24.22 7.48
N THR A 114 4.43 23.00 6.99
CA THR A 114 3.69 21.95 7.71
C THR A 114 4.29 20.56 7.49
N VAL A 115 5.36 20.24 8.24
CA VAL A 115 5.94 18.89 8.38
C VAL A 115 4.86 17.81 8.62
N ALA A 116 3.79 18.16 9.34
CA ALA A 116 2.62 17.32 9.55
C ALA A 116 1.97 16.84 8.23
N VAL A 117 1.85 17.72 7.24
CA VAL A 117 1.23 17.41 5.95
C VAL A 117 2.06 16.40 5.19
N ASP A 118 3.38 16.55 5.15
CA ASP A 118 4.24 15.63 4.43
C ASP A 118 4.30 14.23 5.06
N VAL A 119 4.32 14.15 6.39
CA VAL A 119 4.24 12.89 7.16
C VAL A 119 2.92 12.17 6.91
N ALA A 120 1.81 12.90 6.80
CA ALA A 120 0.51 12.33 6.49
C ALA A 120 0.42 11.71 5.08
N TYR A 121 1.22 12.19 4.12
CA TYR A 121 1.31 11.53 2.82
C TYR A 121 2.31 10.36 2.82
N ALA A 122 3.26 10.30 3.75
CA ALA A 122 4.23 9.20 3.84
C ALA A 122 3.60 7.90 4.33
N GLY A 123 2.71 7.98 5.34
CA GLY A 123 2.04 6.79 5.91
C GLY A 123 1.27 5.95 4.88
N PRO A 124 0.40 6.53 4.03
CA PRO A 124 -0.32 5.78 3.00
C PRO A 124 0.60 5.10 2.00
N PHE A 125 1.71 5.74 1.61
CA PHE A 125 2.70 5.11 0.72
C PHE A 125 3.41 3.96 1.40
N LEU A 126 3.79 4.10 2.67
CA LEU A 126 4.39 3.01 3.44
C LEU A 126 3.42 1.84 3.62
N ALA A 127 2.16 2.11 3.95
CA ALA A 127 1.11 1.08 4.01
C ALA A 127 0.98 0.35 2.66
N LEU A 128 0.90 1.08 1.56
CA LEU A 128 0.83 0.50 0.21
C LEU A 128 2.07 -0.33 -0.13
N LEU A 129 3.28 0.15 0.18
CA LEU A 129 4.51 -0.60 -0.04
C LEU A 129 4.55 -1.90 0.76
N LEU A 130 4.13 -1.86 2.03
CA LEU A 130 4.01 -3.05 2.88
C LEU A 130 2.99 -4.04 2.31
N LEU A 131 1.81 -3.57 1.92
CA LEU A 131 0.77 -4.35 1.26
C LEU A 131 1.30 -4.98 -0.05
N MET A 132 1.93 -4.21 -0.94
CA MET A 132 2.49 -4.72 -2.18
C MET A 132 3.57 -5.77 -1.93
N ASN A 133 4.46 -5.54 -0.97
CA ASN A 133 5.54 -6.47 -0.65
C ASN A 133 5.04 -7.77 -0.02
N ALA A 134 3.99 -7.71 0.81
CA ALA A 134 3.31 -8.91 1.30
C ALA A 134 2.82 -9.82 0.16
N HIS A 135 2.19 -9.23 -0.86
CA HIS A 135 1.66 -10.00 -1.98
C HIS A 135 2.77 -10.56 -2.88
N MET A 136 3.92 -9.87 -2.98
CA MET A 136 5.09 -10.39 -3.68
C MET A 136 5.65 -11.68 -3.07
N MET A 137 5.33 -11.97 -1.82
CA MET A 137 5.77 -13.17 -1.12
C MET A 137 4.81 -14.34 -1.32
N ILE A 138 3.57 -14.05 -1.72
CA ILE A 138 2.56 -15.04 -2.09
C ILE A 138 2.64 -15.38 -3.59
N GLU A 139 3.04 -14.40 -4.42
CA GLU A 139 3.02 -14.51 -5.87
C GLU A 139 4.38 -14.80 -6.50
N GLY A 140 4.39 -15.66 -7.53
CA GLY A 140 5.57 -16.03 -8.31
C GLY A 140 5.54 -15.53 -9.76
N GLY A 141 6.68 -15.60 -10.44
CA GLY A 141 6.80 -15.32 -11.88
C GLY A 141 6.45 -13.88 -12.28
N LEU A 142 5.74 -13.73 -13.41
CA LEU A 142 5.40 -12.43 -14.01
C LEU A 142 4.65 -11.49 -13.04
N ARG A 143 3.75 -12.04 -12.21
CA ARG A 143 2.95 -11.24 -11.26
C ARG A 143 3.81 -10.59 -10.18
N ARG A 144 4.85 -11.30 -9.71
CA ARG A 144 5.85 -10.74 -8.80
C ARG A 144 6.58 -9.56 -9.44
N HIS A 145 6.99 -9.68 -10.71
CA HIS A 145 7.64 -8.57 -11.43
C HIS A 145 6.72 -7.35 -11.59
N LEU A 146 5.44 -7.56 -11.87
CA LEU A 146 4.46 -6.46 -11.95
C LEU A 146 4.27 -5.75 -10.60
N LEU A 147 4.25 -6.49 -9.50
CA LEU A 147 4.21 -5.92 -8.14
C LEU A 147 5.50 -5.17 -7.79
N VAL A 148 6.67 -5.69 -8.19
CA VAL A 148 7.95 -4.98 -8.04
C VAL A 148 7.91 -3.66 -8.79
N LEU A 149 7.52 -3.68 -10.07
CA LEU A 149 7.41 -2.47 -10.89
C LEU A 149 6.44 -1.47 -10.26
N SER A 150 5.26 -1.93 -9.84
CA SER A 150 4.27 -1.12 -9.12
C SER A 150 4.86 -0.46 -7.88
N SER A 151 5.59 -1.21 -7.04
CA SER A 151 6.18 -0.66 -5.82
C SER A 151 7.23 0.43 -6.12
N TRP A 152 8.03 0.28 -7.17
CA TRP A 152 8.98 1.31 -7.58
C TRP A 152 8.31 2.55 -8.19
N LEU A 153 7.19 2.39 -8.89
CA LEU A 153 6.41 3.51 -9.39
C LEU A 153 5.82 4.37 -8.25
N ILE A 154 5.43 3.75 -7.12
CA ILE A 154 5.02 4.50 -5.91
C ILE A 154 6.19 5.31 -5.34
N VAL A 155 7.40 4.74 -5.27
CA VAL A 155 8.59 5.45 -4.81
C VAL A 155 8.94 6.60 -5.77
N LEU A 156 8.87 6.38 -7.08
CA LEU A 156 9.11 7.44 -8.06
C LEU A 156 8.06 8.56 -7.95
N PHE A 157 6.80 8.21 -7.70
CA PHE A 157 5.76 9.19 -7.45
C PHE A 157 6.01 10.00 -6.18
N SER A 158 6.47 9.37 -5.09
CA SER A 158 6.72 10.08 -3.82
C SER A 158 7.78 11.17 -3.96
N TRP A 159 8.78 10.96 -4.82
CA TRP A 159 9.81 11.95 -5.15
C TRP A 159 9.32 13.06 -6.08
N THR A 160 8.48 12.72 -7.06
CA THR A 160 8.02 13.66 -8.09
C THR A 160 6.79 14.48 -7.66
N ARG A 161 6.11 14.06 -6.58
CA ARG A 161 4.85 14.69 -6.13
C ARG A 161 4.96 16.19 -5.84
N TYR A 162 6.11 16.66 -5.38
CA TYR A 162 6.31 18.04 -4.96
C TYR A 162 6.22 19.02 -6.12
N ALA A 163 6.56 18.57 -7.32
CA ALA A 163 6.44 19.37 -8.53
C ALA A 163 4.96 19.57 -8.97
N LEU A 164 3.97 18.84 -8.42
CA LEU A 164 2.57 19.00 -8.85
C LEU A 164 1.95 20.38 -8.57
N ASN A 165 2.46 21.08 -7.57
CA ASN A 165 1.97 22.41 -7.20
C ASN A 165 2.44 23.47 -8.19
N ASP A 166 3.68 23.35 -8.67
CA ASP A 166 4.31 24.32 -9.58
C ASP A 166 4.13 23.97 -11.07
N THR A 167 3.54 22.81 -11.36
CA THR A 167 3.45 22.26 -12.72
C THR A 167 2.01 22.23 -13.26
N TYR A 168 1.84 22.68 -14.50
CA TYR A 168 0.56 22.69 -15.22
C TYR A 168 0.61 21.83 -16.49
N GLY A 169 -0.58 21.43 -16.99
CA GLY A 169 -0.73 20.75 -18.27
C GLY A 169 -0.13 19.34 -18.33
N ILE A 170 0.58 19.03 -19.42
CA ILE A 170 1.07 17.68 -19.76
C ILE A 170 2.06 17.16 -18.71
N LEU A 171 2.96 17.99 -18.20
CA LEU A 171 3.91 17.55 -17.16
C LEU A 171 3.19 17.08 -15.88
N LYS A 172 2.07 17.71 -15.52
CA LYS A 172 1.26 17.28 -14.36
C LYS A 172 0.68 15.89 -14.59
N ALA A 173 0.27 15.58 -15.83
CA ALA A 173 -0.18 14.23 -16.19
C ALA A 173 0.97 13.22 -16.12
N THR A 174 2.16 13.57 -16.60
CA THR A 174 3.36 12.72 -16.52
C THR A 174 3.75 12.39 -15.08
N ILE A 175 3.60 13.33 -14.15
CA ILE A 175 3.88 13.09 -12.72
C ILE A 175 2.82 12.18 -12.09
N VAL A 176 1.55 12.32 -12.45
CA VAL A 176 0.45 11.50 -11.91
C VAL A 176 0.42 10.09 -12.48
N LEU A 177 0.90 9.90 -13.71
CA LEU A 177 0.84 8.63 -14.44
C LEU A 177 1.52 7.46 -13.69
N PRO A 178 2.73 7.59 -13.12
CA PRO A 178 3.36 6.57 -12.29
C PRO A 178 2.46 6.08 -11.15
N TYR A 179 1.76 6.98 -10.47
CA TYR A 179 0.86 6.62 -9.37
C TYR A 179 -0.35 5.83 -9.85
N VAL A 180 -1.02 6.31 -10.90
CA VAL A 180 -2.18 5.62 -11.48
C VAL A 180 -1.77 4.24 -12.00
N ALA A 181 -0.65 4.16 -12.72
CA ALA A 181 -0.13 2.90 -13.24
C ALA A 181 0.22 1.92 -12.10
N ALA A 182 0.85 2.39 -11.02
CA ALA A 182 1.14 1.55 -9.86
C ALA A 182 -0.13 0.96 -9.25
N VAL A 183 -1.14 1.80 -8.98
CA VAL A 183 -2.41 1.34 -8.40
C VAL A 183 -3.11 0.34 -9.31
N LEU A 184 -3.17 0.61 -10.62
CA LEU A 184 -3.79 -0.30 -11.59
C LEU A 184 -3.05 -1.65 -11.67
N LEU A 185 -1.72 -1.63 -11.72
CA LEU A 185 -0.91 -2.85 -11.72
C LEU A 185 -1.13 -3.67 -10.45
N TRP A 186 -1.11 -3.01 -9.28
CA TRP A 186 -1.32 -3.67 -8.01
C TRP A 186 -2.72 -4.30 -7.90
N VAL A 187 -3.77 -3.52 -8.15
CA VAL A 187 -5.16 -4.01 -8.09
C VAL A 187 -5.42 -5.08 -9.15
N GLY A 188 -4.84 -4.93 -10.34
CA GLY A 188 -4.93 -5.93 -11.41
C GLY A 188 -4.31 -7.28 -10.98
N VAL A 189 -3.11 -7.26 -10.40
CA VAL A 189 -2.49 -8.48 -9.86
C VAL A 189 -3.34 -9.08 -8.75
N LEU A 190 -3.81 -8.29 -7.78
CA LEU A 190 -4.67 -8.77 -6.70
C LEU A 190 -5.95 -9.42 -7.21
N THR A 191 -6.59 -8.82 -8.22
CA THR A 191 -7.82 -9.36 -8.82
C THR A 191 -7.55 -10.73 -9.45
N VAL A 192 -6.48 -10.84 -10.24
CA VAL A 192 -6.08 -12.12 -10.84
C VAL A 192 -5.72 -13.15 -9.78
N THR A 193 -5.01 -12.76 -8.72
CA THR A 193 -4.68 -13.62 -7.58
C THR A 193 -5.95 -14.12 -6.90
N TYR A 194 -6.89 -13.22 -6.60
CA TYR A 194 -8.16 -13.56 -5.98
C TYR A 194 -8.97 -14.56 -6.82
N PHE A 195 -9.09 -14.33 -8.13
CA PHE A 195 -9.77 -15.26 -9.03
C PHE A 195 -9.04 -16.60 -9.13
N LYS A 196 -7.71 -16.62 -9.20
CA LYS A 196 -6.94 -17.88 -9.20
C LYS A 196 -7.15 -18.66 -7.90
N LEU A 197 -7.14 -17.98 -6.75
CA LEU A 197 -7.44 -18.56 -5.43
C LEU A 197 -8.92 -18.99 -5.30
N SER A 198 -9.79 -18.50 -6.18
CA SER A 198 -11.20 -18.89 -6.24
C SER A 198 -11.48 -20.01 -7.24
N SER A 199 -10.66 -20.11 -8.29
CA SER A 199 -10.78 -21.12 -9.35
C SER A 199 -9.99 -22.39 -9.04
N ASN A 200 -8.86 -22.30 -8.35
CA ASN A 200 -8.03 -23.46 -7.98
C ASN A 200 -8.15 -23.78 -6.48
N TYR A 201 -9.13 -24.62 -6.16
CA TYR A 201 -8.98 -25.68 -5.14
C TYR A 201 -8.30 -26.84 -5.90
N PRO A 202 -7.02 -27.27 -5.72
CA PRO A 202 -6.20 -27.33 -4.50
C PRO A 202 -4.72 -26.90 -4.75
N THR A 203 -3.84 -27.14 -3.76
CA THR A 203 -2.37 -27.01 -3.77
C THR A 203 -1.78 -25.60 -3.85
N LEU A 204 -2.11 -24.76 -2.86
CA LEU A 204 -1.06 -23.91 -2.29
C LEU A 204 0.01 -24.84 -1.68
N HIS A 205 1.05 -25.17 -2.44
CA HIS A 205 2.33 -25.59 -1.88
C HIS A 205 2.93 -24.38 -1.16
N ILE A 206 2.38 -24.05 0.01
CA ILE A 206 3.14 -23.37 1.04
C ILE A 206 3.94 -24.50 1.67
N THR A 207 5.23 -24.55 1.39
CA THR A 207 6.19 -25.38 2.10
C THR A 207 6.12 -24.97 3.57
N ALA A 208 5.23 -25.60 4.33
CA ALA A 208 5.35 -25.71 5.77
C ALA A 208 6.56 -26.60 6.00
N GLN A 209 7.75 -26.00 6.00
CA GLN A 209 8.91 -26.67 6.52
C GLN A 209 8.78 -26.62 8.03
N GLU A 210 8.40 -27.77 8.58
CA GLU A 210 8.51 -28.10 9.99
C GLU A 210 9.89 -27.67 10.50
N GLY A 211 9.90 -26.83 11.52
CA GLY A 211 11.10 -26.36 12.19
C GLY A 211 10.95 -26.59 13.69
N LEU A 212 11.54 -27.70 14.13
CA LEU A 212 11.83 -28.09 15.50
C LEU A 212 12.50 -26.98 16.32
#